data_AF-A0A239CQ13-F1
#
_entry.id   AF-A0A239CQ13-F1
#
_cell.length_a   1.000
_cell.length_b   1.000
_cell.length_c   1.000
_cell.angle_alpha   90.00
_cell.angle_beta   90.00
_cell.angle_gamma   90.00
#
_symmetry.space_group_name_H-M   'P 1'
#
loop_
_entity.id
_entity.type
_entity.pdbx_description
1 polymer ?
#
loop_
_entity_poly.entity_id
_entity_poly.type
_entity_poly.pdbx_seq_one_letter_code
_entity_poly.pdbx_strand_id
1 'polypeptide(L)'
;MGGRAYGFLPSLERREGNAFLTRIIPTGLGEARNFAVVGASEALISVGDNEGTRIETNIALKAGKRVYGLLTDYRPDHELFEPVDSGRPSSHVVQLSVQAAEDWRARSHSPRSLDAVHDATEGSRPAETTAVSSQQRIESLWRSYDSAQRHYEKDLDLFVTRMNLFILVVAGFAALDRSKAMVDSGSAVAGLGLALSVCWLGLWGSSYYWILEWRDELVAIGRRIEGMTCVAPAALNRFGDTRARGRPKKALVNLSRPTGLTLALPLVFCIYWSAGLVQFL
;
A
#
# COMPACT_ATOMS: atom_id res chain seq x y z
N MET A 1 -6.74 35.90 20.77
CA MET A 1 -7.35 34.55 20.69
C MET A 1 -6.26 33.49 20.82
N GLY A 2 -6.53 32.36 21.48
CA GLY A 2 -5.56 31.27 21.70
C GLY A 2 -5.75 30.13 20.70
N GLY A 3 -4.95 30.13 19.62
CA GLY A 3 -4.94 29.05 18.63
C GLY A 3 -4.43 27.72 19.22
N ARG A 4 -4.93 26.60 18.70
CA ARG A 4 -4.44 25.26 19.06
C ARG A 4 -3.83 24.60 17.83
N ALA A 5 -2.61 24.12 17.96
CA ALA A 5 -1.93 23.33 16.92
C ALA A 5 -2.03 21.84 17.27
N TYR A 6 -2.62 21.05 16.36
CA TYR A 6 -2.71 19.60 16.48
C TYR A 6 -1.76 18.96 15.46
N GLY A 7 -0.90 18.05 15.91
CA GLY A 7 0.01 17.32 15.03
C GLY A 7 -0.39 15.86 14.90
N PHE A 8 -0.70 15.43 13.69
CA PHE A 8 -0.98 14.04 13.34
C PHE A 8 0.33 13.36 12.92
N LEU A 9 0.87 12.51 13.79
CA LEU A 9 2.16 11.85 13.55
C LEU A 9 1.97 10.53 12.78
N PRO A 10 2.90 10.17 11.87
CA PRO A 10 2.83 8.92 11.11
C PRO A 10 3.01 7.68 11.98
N SER A 11 3.85 7.75 13.01
CA SER A 11 4.13 6.63 13.89
C SER A 11 3.33 6.71 15.20
N LEU A 12 3.60 5.76 16.09
CA LEU A 12 3.08 5.78 17.47
C LEU A 12 3.99 6.58 18.42
N GLU A 13 5.14 7.07 17.96
CA GLU A 13 6.14 7.75 18.77
C GLU A 13 5.82 9.24 18.93
N ARG A 14 5.34 9.64 20.12
CA ARG A 14 5.03 11.05 20.42
C ARG A 14 6.23 12.00 20.30
N ARG A 15 7.46 11.47 20.38
CA ARG A 15 8.70 12.27 20.35
C ARG A 15 8.99 12.87 18.97
N GLU A 16 8.36 12.37 17.91
CA GLU A 16 8.49 12.94 16.56
C GLU A 16 7.79 14.31 16.41
N GLY A 17 6.88 14.65 17.34
CA GLY A 17 6.18 15.93 17.32
C GLY A 17 7.09 17.10 17.68
N ASN A 18 6.92 18.23 16.97
CA ASN A 18 7.67 19.45 17.26
C ASN A 18 7.13 20.18 18.52
N ALA A 19 7.96 21.07 19.09
CA ALA A 19 7.63 21.83 20.31
C ALA A 19 6.52 22.88 20.12
N PHE A 20 6.11 23.17 18.88
CA PHE A 20 5.06 24.13 18.57
C PHE A 20 3.65 23.51 18.59
N LEU A 21 3.54 22.18 18.72
CA LEU A 21 2.27 21.48 18.80
C LEU A 21 1.63 21.63 20.19
N THR A 22 0.37 22.07 20.22
CA THR A 22 -0.44 22.10 21.45
C THR A 22 -0.94 20.71 21.86
N ARG A 23 -1.18 19.85 20.87
CA ARG A 23 -1.65 18.47 21.03
C ARG A 23 -1.01 17.57 19.98
N ILE A 24 -0.55 16.40 20.42
CA ILE A 24 0.07 15.39 19.57
C ILE A 24 -0.88 14.19 19.46
N ILE A 25 -1.18 13.78 18.23
CA ILE A 25 -2.01 12.64 17.89
C ILE A 25 -1.13 11.61 17.17
N PRO A 26 -0.56 10.62 17.89
CA PRO A 26 0.24 9.56 17.28
C PRO A 26 -0.69 8.57 16.56
N THR A 27 -0.77 8.65 15.23
CA THR A 27 -1.80 7.91 14.48
C THR A 27 -1.39 6.47 14.15
N GLY A 28 -0.08 6.20 13.99
CA GLY A 28 0.41 4.92 13.48
C GLY A 28 -0.01 4.61 12.03
N LEU A 29 -0.52 5.62 11.29
CA LEU A 29 -1.08 5.44 9.95
C LEU A 29 -0.06 5.65 8.81
N GLY A 30 1.19 6.00 9.12
CA GLY A 30 2.19 6.31 8.09
C GLY A 30 1.70 7.43 7.16
N GLU A 31 1.70 7.15 5.85
CA GLU A 31 1.19 8.09 4.82
C GLU A 31 -0.34 8.20 4.79
N ALA A 32 -1.07 7.20 5.29
CA ALA A 32 -2.54 7.27 5.34
C ALA A 32 -3.03 8.36 6.32
N ARG A 33 -2.15 8.90 7.17
CA ARG A 33 -2.46 10.04 8.05
C ARG A 33 -2.89 11.29 7.27
N ASN A 34 -2.47 11.45 6.02
CA ASN A 34 -2.83 12.58 5.17
C ASN A 34 -4.36 12.69 5.00
N PHE A 35 -5.06 11.55 4.93
CA PHE A 35 -6.52 11.52 4.92
C PHE A 35 -7.13 11.97 6.25
N ALA A 36 -6.51 11.64 7.38
CA ALA A 36 -6.98 12.09 8.69
C ALA A 36 -6.78 13.61 8.84
N VAL A 37 -5.64 14.14 8.39
CA VAL A 37 -5.36 15.59 8.36
C VAL A 37 -6.42 16.32 7.52
N VAL A 38 -6.62 15.88 6.28
CA VAL A 38 -7.62 16.50 5.39
C VAL A 38 -9.03 16.30 5.93
N GLY A 39 -9.36 15.12 6.46
CA GLY A 39 -10.66 14.79 7.03
C GLY A 39 -11.03 15.72 8.20
N ALA A 40 -10.08 15.98 9.09
CA ALA A 40 -10.25 16.88 10.24
C ALA A 40 -10.24 18.37 9.87
N SER A 41 -9.83 18.73 8.66
CA SER A 41 -9.74 20.13 8.20
C SER A 41 -11.02 20.58 7.50
N GLU A 42 -11.34 21.87 7.52
CA GLU A 42 -12.51 22.43 6.81
C GLU A 42 -12.10 23.30 5.62
N ALA A 43 -10.90 23.86 5.69
CA ALA A 43 -10.15 24.47 4.60
C ALA A 43 -8.66 24.15 4.79
N LEU A 44 -7.87 24.21 3.72
CA LEU A 44 -6.44 23.89 3.78
C LEU A 44 -5.58 25.04 3.26
N ILE A 45 -4.41 25.18 3.87
CA ILE A 45 -3.31 26.00 3.35
C ILE A 45 -2.17 25.04 3.02
N SER A 46 -1.87 24.92 1.73
CA SER A 46 -0.77 24.11 1.22
C SER A 46 0.49 24.97 1.15
N VAL A 47 1.55 24.60 1.85
CA VAL A 47 2.82 25.37 1.86
C VAL A 47 3.93 24.52 1.26
N GLY A 48 4.58 25.03 0.21
CA GLY A 48 5.66 24.32 -0.49
C GLY A 48 5.17 23.26 -1.50
N ASP A 49 6.14 22.56 -2.11
CA ASP A 49 5.90 21.61 -3.21
C ASP A 49 6.33 20.16 -2.95
N ASN A 50 6.43 19.76 -1.68
CA ASN A 50 6.78 18.37 -1.40
C ASN A 50 5.64 17.41 -1.83
N GLU A 51 5.98 16.14 -2.05
CA GLU A 51 5.04 15.13 -2.55
C GLU A 51 3.85 14.91 -1.60
N GLY A 52 4.07 14.91 -0.28
CA GLY A 52 3.02 14.79 0.73
C GLY A 52 2.02 15.95 0.69
N THR A 53 2.52 17.18 0.56
CA THR A 53 1.73 18.42 0.45
C THR A 53 0.85 18.39 -0.81
N ARG A 54 1.38 17.89 -1.94
CA ARG A 54 0.61 17.72 -3.17
C ARG A 54 -0.48 16.66 -3.01
N ILE A 55 -0.21 15.57 -2.28
CA ILE A 55 -1.20 14.55 -1.96
C ILE A 55 -2.32 15.14 -1.09
N GLU A 56 -2.00 15.80 0.01
CA GLU A 56 -2.99 16.45 0.89
C GLU A 56 -3.85 17.47 0.14
N THR A 57 -3.23 18.29 -0.72
CA THR A 57 -3.93 19.24 -1.60
C THR A 57 -4.95 18.53 -2.48
N ASN A 58 -4.54 17.48 -3.19
CA ASN A 58 -5.45 16.73 -4.07
C ASN A 58 -6.59 16.05 -3.33
N ILE A 59 -6.31 15.48 -2.15
CA ILE A 59 -7.34 14.84 -1.31
C ILE A 59 -8.36 15.90 -0.87
N ALA A 60 -7.91 17.09 -0.47
CA ALA A 60 -8.80 18.17 -0.05
C ALA A 60 -9.68 18.72 -1.17
N LEU A 61 -9.09 18.97 -2.35
CA LEU A 61 -9.85 19.43 -3.52
C LEU A 61 -10.93 18.43 -3.91
N LYS A 62 -10.60 17.13 -3.92
CA LYS A 62 -11.57 16.05 -4.16
C LYS A 62 -12.64 15.95 -3.08
N ALA A 63 -12.29 16.27 -1.84
CA ALA A 63 -13.25 16.36 -0.75
C ALA A 63 -14.13 17.62 -0.85
N GLY A 64 -13.97 18.47 -1.86
CA GLY A 64 -14.71 19.72 -2.03
C GLY A 64 -14.23 20.85 -1.10
N LYS A 65 -13.09 20.67 -0.44
CA LYS A 65 -12.54 21.66 0.49
C LYS A 65 -11.69 22.66 -0.28
N ARG A 66 -11.78 23.93 0.13
CA ARG A 66 -10.99 25.00 -0.49
C ARG A 66 -9.54 24.89 -0.05
N VAL A 67 -8.62 25.05 -1.00
CA VAL A 67 -7.17 24.96 -0.76
C VAL A 67 -6.48 26.22 -1.24
N TYR A 68 -5.68 26.83 -0.37
CA TYR A 68 -4.86 27.99 -0.68
C TYR A 68 -3.40 27.58 -0.80
N GLY A 69 -2.79 27.74 -1.97
CA GLY A 69 -1.40 27.37 -2.22
C GLY A 69 -0.43 28.50 -1.94
N LEU A 70 0.53 28.31 -1.02
CA LEU A 70 1.61 29.22 -0.69
C LEU A 70 2.98 28.63 -1.02
N LEU A 71 3.89 29.45 -1.54
CA LEU A 71 5.27 29.06 -1.83
C LEU A 71 5.36 27.75 -2.65
N THR A 72 4.40 27.56 -3.55
CA THR A 72 4.18 26.34 -4.31
C THR A 72 4.10 26.71 -5.79
N ASP A 73 4.74 25.93 -6.65
CA ASP A 73 4.61 25.93 -8.10
C ASP A 73 3.57 24.92 -8.58
N TYR A 74 3.07 24.07 -7.67
CA TYR A 74 2.00 23.14 -7.97
C TYR A 74 0.68 23.87 -8.24
N ARG A 75 0.13 23.67 -9.46
CA ARG A 75 -1.10 24.29 -9.94
C ARG A 75 -2.07 23.23 -10.46
N PRO A 76 -2.83 22.56 -9.58
CA PRO A 76 -3.91 21.68 -10.05
C PRO A 76 -4.99 22.53 -10.73
N ASP A 77 -5.50 22.06 -11.87
CA ASP A 77 -6.62 22.66 -12.56
C ASP A 77 -7.92 22.31 -11.82
N HIS A 78 -8.22 23.08 -10.78
CA HIS A 78 -9.37 22.85 -9.90
C HIS A 78 -9.91 24.18 -9.35
N GLU A 79 -11.22 24.41 -9.47
CA GLU A 79 -11.88 25.68 -9.09
C GLU A 79 -11.73 26.05 -7.60
N LEU A 80 -11.56 25.03 -6.74
CA LEU A 80 -11.37 25.21 -5.29
C LEU A 80 -9.91 25.41 -4.89
N PHE A 81 -8.98 25.40 -5.84
CA PHE A 81 -7.58 25.71 -5.59
C PHE A 81 -7.30 27.17 -5.93
N GLU A 82 -6.78 27.92 -4.96
CA GLU A 82 -6.38 29.31 -5.15
C GLU A 82 -4.89 29.47 -4.84
N PRO A 83 -4.04 29.74 -5.85
CA PRO A 83 -2.66 30.11 -5.59
C PRO A 83 -2.61 31.51 -4.96
N VAL A 84 -1.92 31.64 -3.83
CA VAL A 84 -1.75 32.91 -3.15
C VAL A 84 -0.33 33.42 -3.34
N ASP A 85 -0.23 34.67 -3.79
CA ASP A 85 1.04 35.33 -4.00
C ASP A 85 1.82 35.49 -2.68
N SER A 86 3.10 35.12 -2.72
CA SER A 86 4.09 35.31 -1.67
C SER A 86 4.21 36.76 -1.17
N GLY A 87 3.84 37.75 -1.99
CA GLY A 87 3.83 39.16 -1.61
C GLY A 87 2.70 39.55 -0.65
N ARG A 88 1.71 38.67 -0.42
CA ARG A 88 0.61 38.96 0.53
C ARG A 88 1.02 38.63 1.97
N PRO A 89 0.60 39.44 2.97
CA PRO A 89 0.89 39.13 4.36
C PRO A 89 0.20 37.81 4.78
N SER A 90 0.89 36.99 5.58
CA SER A 90 0.39 35.67 6.00
C SER A 90 -0.97 35.75 6.71
N SER A 91 -1.27 36.85 7.40
CA SER A 91 -2.56 37.11 8.04
C SER A 91 -3.73 37.08 7.06
N HIS A 92 -3.52 37.53 5.82
CA HIS A 92 -4.55 37.56 4.79
C HIS A 92 -4.93 36.14 4.34
N VAL A 93 -3.95 35.26 4.15
CA VAL A 93 -4.19 33.86 3.77
C VAL A 93 -4.96 33.13 4.86
N VAL A 94 -4.59 33.37 6.12
CA VAL A 94 -5.29 32.81 7.28
C VAL A 94 -6.74 33.29 7.31
N GLN A 95 -7.00 34.59 7.08
CA GLN A 95 -8.37 35.11 7.02
C GLN A 95 -9.20 34.45 5.92
N LEU A 96 -8.65 34.33 4.70
CA LEU A 96 -9.32 33.63 3.60
C LEU A 96 -9.64 32.17 3.95
N SER A 97 -8.71 31.49 4.62
CA SER A 97 -8.87 30.09 5.02
C SER A 97 -9.92 29.92 6.11
N VAL A 98 -10.02 30.86 7.05
CA VAL A 98 -11.07 30.88 8.07
C VAL A 98 -12.44 31.10 7.43
N GLN A 99 -12.56 32.05 6.50
CA GLN A 99 -13.80 32.28 5.77
C GLN A 99 -14.23 31.02 5.00
N ALA A 100 -13.30 30.39 4.28
CA ALA A 100 -13.59 29.17 3.54
C ALA A 100 -14.04 28.01 4.46
N ALA A 101 -13.49 27.92 5.67
CA ALA A 101 -13.92 26.94 6.67
C ALA A 101 -15.34 27.23 7.19
N GLU A 102 -15.71 28.50 7.39
CA GLU A 102 -17.08 28.88 7.74
C GLU A 102 -18.07 28.52 6.62
N ASP A 103 -17.74 28.82 5.38
CA ASP A 103 -18.54 28.46 4.20
C ASP A 103 -18.70 26.93 4.09
N TRP A 104 -17.62 26.19 4.36
CA TRP A 104 -17.64 24.73 4.42
C TRP A 104 -18.59 24.20 5.49
N ARG A 105 -18.54 24.75 6.71
CA ARG A 105 -19.48 24.38 7.79
C ARG A 105 -20.92 24.71 7.41
N ALA A 106 -21.18 25.88 6.86
CA ALA A 106 -22.52 26.31 6.45
C ALA A 106 -23.13 25.34 5.41
N ARG A 107 -22.34 24.89 4.43
CA ARG A 107 -22.78 23.88 3.45
C ARG A 107 -22.98 22.50 4.07
N SER A 108 -22.10 22.11 4.98
CA SER A 108 -22.12 20.77 5.60
C SER A 108 -23.22 20.62 6.65
N HIS A 109 -23.64 21.72 7.30
CA HIS A 109 -24.67 21.78 8.34
C HIS A 109 -26.03 22.28 7.84
N SER A 110 -26.22 22.48 6.53
CA SER A 110 -27.58 22.69 6.00
C SER A 110 -28.45 21.49 6.41
N PRO A 111 -29.58 21.70 7.11
CA PRO A 111 -30.38 20.61 7.63
C PRO A 111 -30.92 19.82 6.44
N ARG A 112 -30.31 18.66 6.14
CA ARG A 112 -31.02 17.59 5.45
C ARG A 112 -32.25 17.31 6.32
N SER A 113 -33.42 17.65 5.81
CA SER A 113 -34.72 17.45 6.46
C SER A 113 -34.82 16.02 6.96
N LEU A 114 -34.66 15.84 8.27
CA LEU A 114 -34.91 14.59 8.98
C LEU A 114 -36.42 14.25 9.02
N ASP A 115 -37.28 15.15 8.55
CA ASP A 115 -38.74 15.02 8.57
C ASP A 115 -39.31 14.23 7.38
N ALA A 116 -38.52 13.89 6.36
CA ALA A 116 -39.02 13.18 5.18
C ALA A 116 -39.03 11.64 5.31
N VAL A 117 -38.65 11.09 6.47
CA VAL A 117 -38.53 9.63 6.67
C VAL A 117 -39.76 9.01 7.36
N HIS A 118 -40.73 9.81 7.82
CA HIS A 118 -41.85 9.29 8.60
C HIS A 118 -43.21 9.14 7.91
N ASP A 119 -43.33 9.40 6.61
CA ASP A 119 -44.66 9.38 5.94
C ASP A 119 -44.77 8.43 4.73
N ALA A 120 -43.99 7.34 4.72
CA ALA A 120 -44.10 6.31 3.68
C ALA A 120 -44.13 4.90 4.29
N THR A 121 -45.11 4.67 5.18
CA THR A 121 -45.46 3.32 5.64
C THR A 121 -46.86 2.99 5.17
N GLU A 122 -47.03 2.72 3.87
CA GLU A 122 -47.98 1.71 3.35
C GLU A 122 -48.02 1.76 1.83
N GLY A 123 -47.83 0.59 1.20
CA GLY A 123 -48.15 0.38 -0.20
C GLY A 123 -46.95 0.03 -1.08
N SER A 124 -46.90 -1.26 -1.44
CA SER A 124 -46.35 -1.78 -2.69
C SER A 124 -44.84 -2.11 -2.71
N ARG A 125 -44.54 -3.41 -2.57
CA ARG A 125 -43.41 -4.04 -3.29
C ARG A 125 -43.65 -3.85 -4.80
N PRO A 126 -42.64 -3.47 -5.59
CA PRO A 126 -41.78 -4.50 -6.18
C PRO A 126 -40.30 -4.11 -6.42
N ALA A 127 -39.48 -5.14 -6.68
CA ALA A 127 -38.14 -5.14 -7.29
C ALA A 127 -36.95 -4.60 -6.48
N GLU A 128 -36.33 -5.49 -5.71
CA GLU A 128 -34.92 -5.39 -5.31
C GLU A 128 -34.01 -5.36 -6.55
N THR A 129 -33.54 -4.18 -6.94
CA THR A 129 -32.27 -4.02 -7.66
C THR A 129 -31.60 -2.80 -7.04
N THR A 130 -30.79 -3.11 -6.03
CA THR A 130 -30.06 -2.20 -5.16
C THR A 130 -29.14 -1.25 -5.94
N ALA A 131 -29.52 0.02 -6.01
CA ALA A 131 -28.60 1.12 -6.26
C ALA A 131 -27.73 1.33 -5.00
N VAL A 132 -26.70 0.49 -4.82
CA VAL A 132 -25.66 0.72 -3.80
C VAL A 132 -25.06 2.10 -4.06
N SER A 133 -25.04 2.97 -3.04
CA SER A 133 -24.54 4.34 -3.19
C SER A 133 -23.08 4.32 -3.65
N SER A 134 -22.68 5.26 -4.51
CA SER A 134 -21.32 5.30 -5.06
C SER A 134 -20.24 5.34 -3.97
N GLN A 135 -20.54 5.97 -2.82
CA GLN A 135 -19.65 5.97 -1.66
C GLN A 135 -19.50 4.59 -1.02
N GLN A 136 -20.59 3.83 -0.86
CA GLN A 136 -20.53 2.47 -0.33
C GLN A 136 -19.73 1.52 -1.24
N ARG A 137 -19.78 1.72 -2.57
CA ARG A 137 -18.95 0.95 -3.51
C ARG A 137 -17.47 1.28 -3.39
N ILE A 138 -17.13 2.57 -3.26
CA ILE A 138 -15.73 2.99 -3.08
C ILE A 138 -15.17 2.42 -1.77
N GLU A 139 -15.94 2.50 -0.69
CA GLU A 139 -15.52 1.97 0.62
C GLU A 139 -15.34 0.44 0.61
N SER A 140 -16.25 -0.30 -0.03
CA SER A 140 -16.11 -1.76 -0.15
C SER A 140 -14.90 -2.15 -0.99
N LEU A 141 -14.57 -1.39 -2.04
CA LEU A 141 -13.37 -1.61 -2.84
C LEU A 141 -12.09 -1.34 -2.04
N TRP A 142 -12.05 -0.28 -1.24
CA TRP A 142 -10.93 -0.01 -0.34
C TRP A 142 -10.75 -1.11 0.70
N ARG A 143 -11.85 -1.63 1.27
CA ARG A 143 -11.79 -2.79 2.19
C ARG A 143 -11.25 -4.04 1.50
N SER A 144 -11.69 -4.32 0.28
CA SER A 144 -11.18 -5.45 -0.52
C SER A 144 -9.70 -5.28 -0.87
N TYR A 145 -9.27 -4.06 -1.20
CA TYR A 145 -7.87 -3.74 -1.48
C TYR A 145 -6.99 -3.94 -0.25
N ASP A 146 -7.39 -3.43 0.91
CA ASP A 146 -6.65 -3.57 2.16
C ASP A 146 -6.57 -5.04 2.61
N SER A 147 -7.66 -5.79 2.46
CA SER A 147 -7.66 -7.24 2.67
C SER A 147 -6.67 -7.95 1.75
N ALA A 148 -6.70 -7.67 0.44
CA ALA A 148 -5.79 -8.25 -0.54
C ALA A 148 -4.32 -7.90 -0.24
N GLN A 149 -4.05 -6.66 0.19
CA GLN A 149 -2.71 -6.23 0.59
C GLN A 149 -2.20 -7.02 1.80
N ARG A 150 -3.02 -7.17 2.85
CA ARG A 150 -2.66 -7.96 4.02
C ARG A 150 -2.37 -9.43 3.68
N HIS A 151 -3.16 -10.02 2.79
CA HIS A 151 -2.92 -11.38 2.30
C HIS A 151 -1.61 -11.49 1.52
N TYR A 152 -1.34 -10.53 0.62
CA TYR A 152 -0.09 -10.48 -0.14
C TYR A 152 1.15 -10.34 0.76
N GLU A 153 1.10 -9.45 1.75
CA GLU A 153 2.21 -9.25 2.70
C GLU A 153 2.47 -10.50 3.53
N LYS A 154 1.41 -11.16 4.01
CA LYS A 154 1.50 -12.42 4.74
C LYS A 154 2.09 -13.55 3.88
N ASP A 155 1.65 -13.65 2.62
CA ASP A 155 2.16 -14.67 1.70
C ASP A 155 3.63 -14.44 1.33
N LEU A 156 4.06 -13.17 1.24
CA LEU A 156 5.45 -12.80 1.04
C LEU A 156 6.33 -13.21 2.25
N ASP A 157 5.85 -12.97 3.47
CA ASP A 157 6.55 -13.36 4.70
C ASP A 157 6.64 -14.89 4.84
N LEU A 158 5.54 -15.61 4.56
CA LEU A 158 5.52 -17.07 4.51
C LEU A 158 6.49 -17.61 3.45
N PHE A 159 6.58 -16.96 2.29
CA PHE A 159 7.54 -17.34 1.24
C PHE A 159 8.98 -17.19 1.73
N VAL A 160 9.33 -16.04 2.32
CA VAL A 160 10.69 -15.81 2.85
C VAL A 160 11.01 -16.80 3.96
N THR A 161 10.08 -17.03 4.89
CA THR A 161 10.24 -17.99 5.99
C THR A 161 10.48 -19.40 5.46
N ARG A 162 9.71 -19.85 4.46
CA ARG A 162 9.94 -21.13 3.79
C ARG A 162 11.34 -21.17 3.17
N MET A 163 11.75 -20.14 2.44
CA MET A 163 13.08 -20.10 1.81
C MET A 163 14.23 -20.11 2.82
N ASN A 164 14.08 -19.46 3.97
CA ASN A 164 15.07 -19.51 5.03
C ASN A 164 15.13 -20.90 5.69
N LEU A 165 13.99 -21.56 5.87
CA LEU A 165 13.94 -22.94 6.35
C LEU A 165 14.65 -23.90 5.40
N PHE A 166 14.54 -23.69 4.08
CA PHE A 166 15.29 -24.47 3.10
C PHE A 166 16.80 -24.40 3.33
N ILE A 167 17.32 -23.17 3.47
CA ILE A 167 18.76 -22.93 3.69
C ILE A 167 19.22 -23.66 4.96
N LEU A 168 18.41 -23.62 6.02
CA LEU A 168 18.72 -24.30 7.27
C LEU A 168 18.76 -25.83 7.11
N VAL A 169 17.74 -26.41 6.47
CA VAL A 169 17.65 -27.86 6.22
C VAL A 169 18.82 -28.32 5.35
N VAL A 170 19.08 -27.62 4.26
CA VAL A 170 20.19 -27.86 3.35
C VAL A 170 21.54 -27.78 4.06
N ALA A 171 21.78 -26.73 4.87
CA ALA A 171 23.01 -26.60 5.63
C ALA A 171 23.19 -27.73 6.65
N GLY A 172 22.09 -28.17 7.28
CA GLY A 172 22.09 -29.33 8.16
C GLY A 172 22.50 -30.62 7.46
N PHE A 173 21.93 -30.91 6.29
CA PHE A 173 22.32 -32.08 5.49
C PHE A 173 23.78 -32.02 5.02
N ALA A 174 24.25 -30.85 4.56
CA ALA A 174 25.64 -30.65 4.15
C ALA A 174 26.63 -30.82 5.32
N ALA A 175 26.23 -30.47 6.54
CA ALA A 175 27.04 -30.69 7.75
C ALA A 175 27.11 -32.17 8.14
N LEU A 176 26.02 -32.93 7.96
CA LEU A 176 25.96 -34.37 8.21
C LEU A 176 26.76 -35.20 7.20
N ASP A 177 26.76 -34.79 5.93
CA ASP A 177 27.54 -35.42 4.85
C ASP A 177 29.06 -35.40 5.12
N ARG A 178 29.56 -34.39 5.84
CA ARG A 178 30.97 -34.32 6.26
C ARG A 178 31.33 -35.28 7.40
N SER A 179 30.37 -35.95 8.03
CA SER A 179 30.62 -36.91 9.09
C SER A 179 30.96 -38.29 8.50
N LYS A 180 31.97 -38.96 9.07
CA LYS A 180 32.48 -40.27 8.58
C LYS A 180 31.43 -41.40 8.53
N ALA A 181 30.24 -41.21 9.11
CA ALA A 181 29.19 -42.23 9.20
C ALA A 181 28.39 -42.45 7.90
N MET A 182 28.47 -41.55 6.92
CA MET A 182 27.65 -41.61 5.68
C MET A 182 28.40 -42.10 4.42
N VAL A 183 29.70 -42.38 4.52
CA VAL A 183 30.56 -42.77 3.38
C VAL A 183 30.15 -44.11 2.75
N ASP A 184 29.51 -45.02 3.50
CA ASP A 184 29.08 -46.35 3.02
C ASP A 184 27.76 -46.35 2.22
N SER A 185 27.06 -45.22 2.06
CA SER A 185 25.76 -45.14 1.35
C SER A 185 25.58 -43.91 0.45
N GLY A 186 26.67 -43.46 -0.19
CA GLY A 186 26.72 -42.22 -0.98
C GLY A 186 25.61 -42.05 -2.04
N SER A 187 25.18 -43.13 -2.69
CA SER A 187 24.11 -43.08 -3.71
C SER A 187 22.71 -42.82 -3.13
N ALA A 188 22.40 -43.39 -1.96
CA ALA A 188 21.11 -43.19 -1.28
C ALA A 188 20.98 -41.76 -0.72
N VAL A 189 22.08 -41.22 -0.19
CA VAL A 189 22.17 -39.84 0.29
C VAL A 189 21.99 -38.85 -0.87
N ALA A 190 22.67 -39.10 -1.99
CA ALA A 190 22.55 -38.27 -3.17
C ALA A 190 21.13 -38.28 -3.77
N GLY A 191 20.49 -39.46 -3.80
CA GLY A 191 19.10 -39.59 -4.23
C GLY A 191 18.13 -38.82 -3.33
N LEU A 192 18.33 -38.86 -2.02
CA LEU A 192 17.49 -38.14 -1.05
C LEU A 192 17.68 -36.61 -1.15
N GLY A 193 18.92 -36.14 -1.30
CA GLY A 193 19.22 -34.72 -1.52
C GLY A 193 18.61 -34.18 -2.82
N LEU A 194 18.66 -34.97 -3.91
CA LEU A 194 18.02 -34.62 -5.18
C LEU A 194 16.49 -34.57 -5.05
N ALA A 195 15.87 -35.58 -4.43
CA ALA A 195 14.42 -35.64 -4.23
C ALA A 195 13.91 -34.44 -3.41
N LEU A 196 14.62 -34.10 -2.33
CA LEU A 196 14.30 -32.94 -1.50
C LEU A 196 14.37 -31.64 -2.31
N SER A 197 15.40 -31.47 -3.15
CA SER A 197 15.61 -30.28 -3.97
C SER A 197 14.51 -30.13 -5.05
N VAL A 198 14.08 -31.24 -5.67
CA VAL A 198 12.99 -31.24 -6.66
C VAL A 198 11.64 -30.91 -6.02
N CYS A 199 11.31 -31.54 -4.90
CA CYS A 199 10.09 -31.20 -4.15
C CYS A 199 10.09 -29.73 -3.74
N TRP A 200 11.24 -29.20 -3.34
CA TRP A 200 11.39 -27.80 -2.97
C TRP A 200 11.20 -26.83 -4.15
N LEU A 201 11.72 -27.17 -5.34
CA LEU A 201 11.49 -26.41 -6.57
C LEU A 201 10.00 -26.32 -6.92
N GLY A 202 9.25 -27.40 -6.71
CA GLY A 202 7.79 -27.40 -6.91
C GLY A 202 7.07 -26.46 -5.93
N LEU A 203 7.40 -26.56 -4.63
CA LEU A 203 6.82 -25.72 -3.58
C LEU A 203 7.14 -24.23 -3.79
N TRP A 204 8.38 -23.95 -4.19
CA TRP A 204 8.85 -22.63 -4.56
C TRP A 204 8.13 -22.08 -5.78
N GLY A 205 8.04 -22.86 -6.86
CA GLY A 205 7.41 -22.43 -8.11
C GLY A 205 5.93 -22.12 -7.93
N SER A 206 5.22 -22.97 -7.17
CA SER A 206 3.83 -22.75 -6.80
C SER A 206 3.65 -21.47 -5.98
N SER A 207 4.48 -21.26 -4.94
CA SER A 207 4.40 -20.06 -4.10
C SER A 207 4.74 -18.78 -4.87
N TYR A 208 5.72 -18.85 -5.79
CA TYR A 208 6.08 -17.71 -6.64
C TYR A 208 4.96 -17.35 -7.62
N TYR A 209 4.33 -18.35 -8.25
CA TYR A 209 3.19 -18.12 -9.14
C TYR A 209 2.03 -17.49 -8.39
N TRP A 210 1.75 -17.96 -7.18
CA TRP A 210 0.72 -17.40 -6.31
C TRP A 210 0.96 -15.92 -5.97
N ILE A 211 2.21 -15.54 -5.64
CA ILE A 211 2.60 -14.14 -5.40
C ILE A 211 2.40 -13.26 -6.64
N LEU A 212 2.66 -13.81 -7.83
CA LEU A 212 2.44 -13.08 -9.09
C LEU A 212 0.95 -12.85 -9.36
N GLU A 213 0.12 -13.86 -9.13
CA GLU A 213 -1.34 -13.76 -9.30
C GLU A 213 -1.91 -12.69 -8.36
N TRP A 214 -1.57 -12.76 -7.06
CA TRP A 214 -2.01 -11.75 -6.08
C TRP A 214 -1.54 -10.34 -6.40
N ARG A 215 -0.31 -10.20 -6.92
CA ARG A 215 0.19 -8.91 -7.38
C ARG A 215 -0.70 -8.36 -8.51
N ASP A 216 -1.05 -9.19 -9.47
CA ASP A 216 -1.85 -8.77 -10.62
C ASP A 216 -3.29 -8.42 -10.20
N GLU A 217 -3.88 -9.15 -9.25
CA GLU A 217 -5.15 -8.77 -8.61
C GLU A 217 -5.06 -7.45 -7.84
N LEU A 218 -4.01 -7.25 -7.03
CA LEU A 218 -3.76 -6.00 -6.30
C LEU A 218 -3.64 -4.80 -7.25
N VAL A 219 -2.94 -4.98 -8.37
CA VAL A 219 -2.83 -3.97 -9.42
C VAL A 219 -4.19 -3.72 -10.07
N ALA A 220 -4.97 -4.77 -10.35
CA ALA A 220 -6.30 -4.64 -10.95
C ALA A 220 -7.28 -3.88 -10.04
N ILE A 221 -7.35 -4.23 -8.75
CA ILE A 221 -8.16 -3.53 -7.76
C ILE A 221 -7.65 -2.10 -7.57
N GLY A 222 -6.33 -1.91 -7.49
CA GLY A 222 -5.73 -0.60 -7.34
C GLY A 222 -6.04 0.34 -8.50
N ARG A 223 -5.97 -0.14 -9.75
CA ARG A 223 -6.38 0.65 -10.93
C ARG A 223 -7.88 0.95 -10.97
N ARG A 224 -8.73 0.04 -10.48
CA ARG A 224 -10.17 0.32 -10.35
C ARG A 224 -10.41 1.45 -9.35
N ILE A 225 -9.76 1.39 -8.19
CA ILE A 225 -9.81 2.44 -7.17
C ILE A 225 -9.29 3.76 -7.74
N GLU A 226 -8.15 3.73 -8.44
CA GLU A 226 -7.59 4.90 -9.12
C GLU A 226 -8.57 5.46 -10.17
N GLY A 227 -9.21 4.61 -10.97
CA GLY A 227 -10.22 5.06 -11.95
C GLY A 227 -11.46 5.70 -11.32
N MET A 228 -11.83 5.32 -10.09
CA MET A 228 -13.00 5.87 -9.38
C MET A 228 -12.69 7.06 -8.47
N THR A 229 -11.46 7.13 -7.95
CA THR A 229 -11.05 8.12 -6.94
C THR A 229 -9.98 9.07 -7.46
N CYS A 230 -9.40 8.79 -8.63
CA CYS A 230 -8.21 9.42 -9.19
C CYS A 230 -7.00 9.39 -8.22
N VAL A 231 -6.98 8.49 -7.24
CA VAL A 231 -5.89 8.27 -6.28
C VAL A 231 -5.29 6.90 -6.53
N ALA A 232 -4.03 6.85 -6.92
CA ALA A 232 -3.27 5.61 -7.01
C ALA A 232 -2.96 5.10 -5.58
N PRO A 233 -3.37 3.88 -5.21
CA PRO A 233 -2.97 3.29 -3.94
C PRO A 233 -1.44 3.12 -3.86
N ALA A 234 -0.87 3.23 -2.65
CA ALA A 234 0.58 3.20 -2.46
C ALA A 234 1.28 1.97 -3.06
N ALA A 235 0.63 0.80 -3.06
CA ALA A 235 1.21 -0.40 -3.70
C ALA A 235 1.20 -0.31 -5.23
N LEU A 236 0.26 0.40 -5.85
CA LEU A 236 0.23 0.60 -7.31
C LEU A 236 1.47 1.39 -7.76
N ASN A 237 1.84 2.44 -7.02
CA ASN A 237 3.07 3.20 -7.25
C ASN A 237 4.33 2.32 -7.07
N ARG A 238 4.29 1.36 -6.13
CA ARG A 238 5.37 0.39 -5.91
C ARG A 238 5.54 -0.59 -7.08
N PHE A 239 4.46 -0.91 -7.80
CA PHE A 239 4.49 -1.90 -8.88
C PHE A 239 4.76 -1.33 -10.27
N GLY A 240 4.62 -0.01 -10.46
CA GLY A 240 4.91 0.69 -11.71
C GLY A 240 4.00 0.31 -12.89
N ASP A 241 3.95 1.15 -13.92
CA ASP A 241 3.11 0.90 -15.11
C ASP A 241 3.65 -0.27 -15.95
N THR A 242 3.15 -1.47 -15.67
CA THR A 242 3.59 -2.72 -16.30
C THR A 242 3.08 -2.92 -17.72
N ARG A 243 2.32 -1.98 -18.30
CA ARG A 243 1.87 -2.09 -19.71
C ARG A 243 2.98 -1.97 -20.74
N ALA A 244 4.17 -1.47 -20.39
CA ALA A 244 5.23 -1.18 -21.37
C ALA A 244 6.29 -2.28 -21.57
N ARG A 245 6.24 -3.43 -20.90
CA ARG A 245 7.30 -4.46 -21.07
C ARG A 245 6.72 -5.83 -21.40
N GLY A 246 6.86 -6.19 -22.68
CA GLY A 246 6.80 -7.58 -23.12
C GLY A 246 7.67 -8.48 -22.24
N ARG A 247 7.29 -9.76 -22.20
CA ARG A 247 7.96 -10.86 -21.48
C ARG A 247 9.47 -10.60 -21.27
N PRO A 248 9.96 -10.54 -20.02
CA PRO A 248 11.29 -10.00 -19.77
C PRO A 248 12.38 -10.97 -20.23
N LYS A 249 13.25 -10.51 -21.13
CA LYS A 249 14.62 -11.01 -21.23
C LYS A 249 15.49 -10.27 -20.20
N LYS A 250 16.01 -11.07 -19.26
CA LYS A 250 17.20 -10.92 -18.41
C LYS A 250 17.41 -9.65 -17.56
N ALA A 251 17.50 -9.92 -16.25
CA ALA A 251 18.37 -9.30 -15.24
C ALA A 251 18.11 -7.83 -14.87
N LEU A 252 18.11 -7.54 -13.56
CA LEU A 252 18.19 -6.20 -12.97
C LEU A 252 16.90 -5.35 -12.93
N VAL A 253 15.74 -5.96 -12.63
CA VAL A 253 14.68 -5.19 -11.94
C VAL A 253 14.94 -5.31 -10.44
N ASN A 254 15.63 -4.29 -9.95
CA ASN A 254 16.17 -4.11 -8.61
C ASN A 254 15.12 -4.23 -7.48
N LEU A 255 15.50 -5.00 -6.46
CA LEU A 255 15.40 -4.67 -5.03
C LEU A 255 14.02 -4.33 -4.41
N SER A 256 12.95 -5.05 -4.78
CA SER A 256 11.70 -5.09 -3.98
C SER A 256 11.05 -6.48 -3.94
N ARG A 257 11.80 -7.51 -4.32
CA ARG A 257 11.30 -8.87 -4.60
C ARG A 257 12.25 -9.92 -4.02
N PRO A 258 11.76 -11.14 -3.73
CA PRO A 258 12.56 -12.25 -3.23
C PRO A 258 13.89 -12.33 -3.97
N THR A 259 14.98 -12.29 -3.21
CA THR A 259 16.35 -12.13 -3.71
C THR A 259 16.61 -13.13 -4.82
N GLY A 260 17.14 -12.68 -5.96
CA GLY A 260 17.56 -13.57 -7.08
C GLY A 260 18.38 -14.77 -6.61
N LEU A 261 19.14 -14.57 -5.54
CA LEU A 261 19.93 -15.58 -4.85
C LEU A 261 19.08 -16.70 -4.23
N THR A 262 17.99 -16.37 -3.53
CA THR A 262 17.03 -17.34 -2.96
C THR A 262 16.29 -18.13 -4.04
N LEU A 263 16.02 -17.50 -5.19
CA LEU A 263 15.39 -18.15 -6.34
C LEU A 263 16.34 -19.14 -7.04
N ALA A 264 17.65 -18.88 -7.03
CA ALA A 264 18.66 -19.72 -7.68
C ALA A 264 19.17 -20.89 -6.81
N LEU A 265 19.02 -20.80 -5.48
CA LEU A 265 19.58 -21.75 -4.52
C LEU A 265 19.14 -23.21 -4.74
N PRO A 266 17.84 -23.52 -4.94
CA PRO A 266 17.39 -24.90 -5.15
C PRO A 266 17.91 -25.50 -6.47
N LEU A 267 18.09 -24.69 -7.50
CA LEU A 267 18.67 -25.13 -8.79
C LEU A 267 20.14 -25.50 -8.63
N VAL A 268 20.91 -24.67 -7.92
CA VAL A 268 22.31 -24.96 -7.61
C VAL A 268 22.42 -26.27 -6.80
N PHE A 269 21.49 -26.48 -5.86
CA PHE A 269 21.44 -27.71 -5.07
C PHE A 269 21.12 -28.95 -5.93
N CYS A 270 20.14 -28.87 -6.82
CA CYS A 270 19.86 -29.96 -7.78
C CYS A 270 21.08 -30.33 -8.63
N ILE A 271 21.81 -29.33 -9.13
CA ILE A 271 23.01 -29.54 -9.96
C ILE A 271 24.15 -30.19 -9.15
N TYR A 272 24.34 -29.74 -7.90
CA TYR A 272 25.35 -30.31 -7.01
C TYR A 272 25.10 -31.80 -6.74
N TRP A 273 23.87 -32.16 -6.40
CA TRP A 273 23.51 -33.56 -6.09
C TRP A 273 23.47 -34.45 -7.33
N SER A 274 23.05 -33.94 -8.50
CA SER A 274 23.10 -34.73 -9.74
C SER A 274 24.53 -35.03 -10.17
N ALA A 275 25.46 -34.07 -10.01
CA ALA A 275 26.88 -34.29 -10.27
C ALA A 275 27.49 -35.34 -9.32
N GLY A 276 27.12 -35.33 -8.04
CA GLY A 276 27.52 -36.35 -7.08
C GLY A 276 27.00 -37.75 -7.47
N LEU A 277 25.73 -37.86 -7.85
CA LEU A 277 25.10 -39.13 -8.22
C LEU A 277 25.74 -39.76 -9.48
N VAL A 278 26.18 -38.93 -10.44
CA VAL A 278 26.92 -39.38 -11.64
C VAL A 278 28.33 -39.88 -11.32
N GLN A 279 28.97 -39.42 -10.23
CA GLN A 279 30.29 -39.91 -9.81
C GLN A 279 30.24 -41.30 -9.13
N PHE A 280 29.04 -41.77 -8.74
CA PHE A 280 28.85 -43.04 -8.03
C PHE A 280 28.12 -44.12 -8.86
N LEU A 281 27.62 -43.79 -10.05
CA LEU A 281 27.06 -44.73 -11.04
C LEU A 281 28.16 -45.21 -12.00
#